data_AF-A0A317P1Z7-F1
#
_entry.id   AF-A0A317P1Z7-F1
#
_cell.length_a   1.000
_cell.length_b   1.000
_cell.length_c   1.000
_cell.angle_alpha   90.00
_cell.angle_beta   90.00
_cell.angle_gamma   90.00
#
_symmetry.space_group_name_H-M   'P 1'
#
loop_
_entity.id
_entity.type
_entity.pdbx_description
1 polymer ?
#
loop_
_entity_poly.entity_id
_entity_poly.type
_entity_poly.pdbx_seq_one_letter_code
_entity_poly.pdbx_strand_id
1 'polypeptide(L)'
;MAAGSQPGEPDRRAGTRRLAPGDRPAATVDQAKDACLNLLAVRARSRAELAKRLGEKGFRVEVTEAALDRLAEVGLVDDSSFAEQWVHERHTYSGRGKRALQRELRDKGVAPADAENALAVVTDDAERARATDLVRRKVPTLPRDLDRDKAVRRLVGMLARRGYDQSTAFAVVSAELAEAGFVRAPSEARRPGSGQPEVPAPGDADAEGSGDDGMHAEDDGVDGRREEDVRQGAGPARRQAGGWSRGGGGFRAATPTADVGPDDAEPDDTARRHRARPVPGDEQDAVDLVRRKLRAMPADLGRAKATRRLVDMLARRGYDPSTAYAVVKAELAEQGR
;
A
#
# COMPACT_ATOMS: atom_id res chain seq x y z
N MET A 1 -30.69 -6.19 72.30
CA MET A 1 -30.56 -7.11 71.16
C MET A 1 -30.39 -6.26 69.91
N ALA A 2 -29.25 -6.41 69.23
CA ALA A 2 -28.75 -5.48 68.23
C ALA A 2 -29.36 -5.71 66.83
N ALA A 3 -29.90 -4.64 66.23
CA ALA A 3 -30.28 -4.60 64.82
C ALA A 3 -29.08 -4.08 64.01
N GLY A 4 -28.38 -4.99 63.34
CA GLY A 4 -27.25 -4.66 62.47
C GLY A 4 -27.73 -4.25 61.08
N SER A 5 -27.54 -2.99 60.73
CA SER A 5 -27.52 -2.51 59.35
C SER A 5 -26.38 -3.17 58.58
N GLN A 6 -26.67 -3.72 57.39
CA GLN A 6 -25.68 -3.89 56.33
C GLN A 6 -26.15 -3.18 55.05
N PRO A 7 -25.31 -2.33 54.44
CA PRO A 7 -25.63 -1.60 53.22
C PRO A 7 -25.43 -2.49 51.97
N GLY A 8 -26.31 -2.31 50.98
CA GLY A 8 -26.26 -3.01 49.71
C GLY A 8 -24.96 -2.77 48.95
N GLU A 9 -24.33 -3.87 48.53
CA GLU A 9 -23.17 -3.87 47.66
C GLU A 9 -23.60 -3.60 46.20
N PRO A 10 -22.96 -2.65 45.47
CA PRO A 10 -23.29 -2.42 44.07
C PRO A 10 -22.74 -3.57 43.22
N ASP A 11 -23.61 -4.16 42.40
CA ASP A 11 -23.28 -5.20 41.44
C ASP A 11 -22.14 -4.75 40.51
N ARG A 12 -20.94 -5.23 40.82
CA ARG A 12 -19.71 -4.92 40.10
C ARG A 12 -19.60 -5.85 38.90
N ARG A 13 -19.81 -5.25 37.73
CA ARG A 13 -19.23 -5.67 36.44
C ARG A 13 -19.66 -7.07 35.99
N ALA A 14 -20.84 -7.13 35.36
CA ALA A 14 -21.08 -8.09 34.30
C ALA A 14 -20.08 -7.82 33.15
N GLY A 15 -18.88 -8.41 33.27
CA GLY A 15 -17.95 -8.54 32.17
C GLY A 15 -18.72 -9.15 31.00
N THR A 16 -18.62 -8.51 29.84
CA THR A 16 -19.20 -9.00 28.59
C THR A 16 -18.65 -10.40 28.35
N ARG A 17 -19.40 -11.43 28.78
CA ARG A 17 -19.09 -12.83 28.56
C ARG A 17 -18.98 -12.97 27.04
N ARG A 18 -17.76 -13.21 26.55
CA ARG A 18 -17.48 -13.44 25.14
C ARG A 18 -18.26 -14.70 24.75
N LEU A 19 -19.45 -14.50 24.19
CA LEU A 19 -20.32 -15.57 23.75
C LEU A 19 -19.55 -16.42 22.71
N ALA A 20 -19.68 -17.74 22.82
CA ALA A 20 -19.07 -18.67 21.89
C ALA A 20 -19.58 -18.39 20.45
N PRO A 21 -18.73 -18.49 19.41
CA PRO A 21 -19.16 -18.30 18.04
C PRO A 21 -20.09 -19.45 17.62
N GLY A 22 -21.37 -19.17 17.36
CA GLY A 22 -22.29 -20.15 16.78
C GLY A 22 -23.74 -20.09 17.27
N ASP A 23 -23.98 -19.80 18.56
CA ASP A 23 -25.28 -20.09 19.18
C ASP A 23 -26.14 -18.86 19.54
N ARG A 24 -25.83 -17.68 19.01
CA ARG A 24 -26.76 -16.54 19.14
C ARG A 24 -27.93 -16.72 18.18
N PRO A 25 -29.20 -16.63 18.65
CA PRO A 25 -30.36 -16.72 17.76
C PRO A 25 -30.23 -15.66 16.66
N ALA A 26 -30.12 -16.16 15.43
CA ALA A 26 -29.99 -15.45 14.15
C ALA A 26 -29.73 -13.95 14.26
N ALA A 27 -28.46 -13.56 14.47
CA ALA A 27 -28.08 -12.16 14.36
C ALA A 27 -28.57 -11.63 13.00
N THR A 28 -29.41 -10.60 13.01
CA THR A 28 -30.13 -10.17 11.80
C THR A 28 -29.23 -9.31 10.92
N VAL A 29 -29.60 -9.17 9.65
CA VAL A 29 -28.90 -8.28 8.71
C VAL A 29 -28.91 -6.84 9.23
N ASP A 30 -29.98 -6.40 9.90
CA ASP A 30 -30.06 -5.05 10.47
C ASP A 30 -29.12 -4.87 11.66
N GLN A 31 -28.99 -5.87 12.53
CA GLN A 31 -27.98 -5.83 13.61
C GLN A 31 -26.54 -5.78 13.08
N ALA A 32 -26.26 -6.48 11.97
CA ALA A 32 -24.97 -6.42 11.30
C ALA A 32 -24.73 -5.04 10.67
N LYS A 33 -25.75 -4.44 10.05
CA LYS A 33 -25.70 -3.07 9.52
C LYS A 33 -25.41 -2.07 10.63
N ASP A 34 -26.12 -2.12 11.75
CA ASP A 34 -25.89 -1.22 12.88
C ASP A 34 -24.47 -1.35 13.44
N ALA A 35 -23.96 -2.58 13.53
CA ALA A 35 -22.58 -2.83 13.91
C ALA A 35 -21.58 -2.21 12.93
N CYS A 36 -21.82 -2.29 11.62
CA CYS A 36 -21.01 -1.64 10.59
C CYS A 36 -21.10 -0.11 10.66
N LEU A 37 -22.30 0.45 10.84
CA LEU A 37 -22.51 1.89 10.95
C LEU A 37 -21.75 2.48 12.15
N ASN A 38 -21.72 1.77 13.27
CA ASN A 38 -20.92 2.14 14.44
C ASN A 38 -19.42 2.11 14.14
N LEU A 39 -18.94 1.11 13.40
CA LEU A 39 -17.54 1.00 13.00
C LEU A 39 -17.12 2.10 12.01
N LEU A 40 -18.01 2.45 11.07
CA LEU A 40 -17.84 3.49 10.06
C LEU A 40 -17.96 4.90 10.64
N ALA A 41 -18.72 5.08 11.73
CA ALA A 41 -18.82 6.36 12.42
C ALA A 41 -17.49 6.81 13.04
N VAL A 42 -16.60 5.87 13.39
CA VAL A 42 -15.28 6.16 13.97
C VAL A 42 -14.26 6.51 12.88
N ARG A 43 -14.20 5.70 11.81
CA ARG A 43 -13.30 5.93 10.66
C ARG A 43 -13.80 5.18 9.43
N ALA A 44 -13.32 5.60 8.26
CA ALA A 44 -13.46 4.83 7.02
C ALA A 44 -12.81 3.43 7.17
N ARG A 45 -13.44 2.43 6.57
CA ARG A 45 -13.03 1.01 6.61
C ARG A 45 -13.36 0.37 5.27
N SER A 46 -12.53 -0.58 4.84
CA SER A 46 -12.83 -1.41 3.68
C SER A 46 -13.92 -2.45 3.99
N ARG A 47 -14.54 -2.99 2.95
CA ARG A 47 -15.49 -4.10 3.03
C ARG A 47 -14.87 -5.29 3.78
N ALA A 48 -13.64 -5.66 3.45
CA ALA A 48 -12.95 -6.77 4.11
C ALA A 48 -12.67 -6.52 5.61
N GLU A 49 -12.32 -5.27 5.99
CA GLU A 49 -12.19 -4.92 7.41
C GLU A 49 -13.52 -5.08 8.15
N LEU A 50 -14.63 -4.69 7.54
CA LEU A 50 -15.97 -4.83 8.14
C LEU A 50 -16.38 -6.29 8.24
N ALA A 51 -16.19 -7.08 7.19
CA ALA A 51 -16.48 -8.52 7.17
C ALA A 51 -15.72 -9.25 8.29
N LYS A 52 -14.42 -8.98 8.44
CA LYS A 52 -13.60 -9.53 9.52
C LYS A 52 -14.15 -9.17 10.90
N ARG A 53 -14.53 -7.90 11.11
CA ARG A 53 -15.08 -7.45 12.41
C ARG A 53 -16.46 -8.03 12.71
N LEU A 54 -17.28 -8.29 11.71
CA LEU A 54 -18.56 -8.99 11.88
C LEU A 54 -18.33 -10.47 12.21
N GLY A 55 -17.39 -11.13 11.54
CA GLY A 55 -16.98 -12.50 11.87
C GLY A 55 -16.44 -12.64 13.30
N GLU A 56 -15.58 -11.71 13.75
CA GLU A 56 -15.09 -11.67 15.14
C GLU A 56 -16.22 -11.46 16.18
N LYS A 57 -17.33 -10.82 15.76
CA LYS A 57 -18.55 -10.68 16.55
C LYS A 57 -19.48 -11.89 16.43
N GLY A 58 -19.15 -12.91 15.65
CA GLY A 58 -19.97 -14.11 15.50
C GLY A 58 -21.20 -13.93 14.61
N PHE A 59 -21.20 -12.97 13.69
CA PHE A 59 -22.20 -12.94 12.62
C PHE A 59 -21.88 -14.01 11.58
N ARG A 60 -22.93 -14.67 11.04
CA ARG A 60 -22.76 -15.63 9.94
C ARG A 60 -22.33 -14.91 8.66
N VAL A 61 -21.66 -15.65 7.77
CA VAL A 61 -21.15 -15.11 6.50
C VAL A 61 -22.29 -14.57 5.65
N GLU A 62 -23.41 -15.29 5.54
CA GLU A 62 -24.54 -14.88 4.69
C GLU A 62 -25.17 -13.56 5.17
N VAL A 63 -25.27 -13.39 6.50
CA VAL A 63 -25.78 -12.15 7.12
C VAL A 63 -24.81 -11.00 6.91
N THR A 64 -23.51 -11.28 7.00
CA THR A 64 -22.43 -10.31 6.80
C THR A 64 -22.43 -9.79 5.37
N GLU A 65 -22.43 -10.68 4.38
CA GLU A 65 -22.46 -10.29 2.97
C GLU A 65 -23.72 -9.49 2.64
N ALA A 66 -24.91 -9.96 3.05
CA ALA A 66 -26.15 -9.23 2.83
C ALA A 66 -26.17 -7.83 3.47
N ALA A 67 -25.55 -7.66 4.64
CA ALA A 67 -25.42 -6.35 5.29
C ALA A 67 -24.46 -5.44 4.52
N LEU A 68 -23.31 -5.97 4.08
CA LEU A 68 -22.31 -5.23 3.34
C LEU A 68 -22.81 -4.84 1.94
N ASP A 69 -23.56 -5.70 1.27
CA ASP A 69 -24.18 -5.42 -0.03
C ASP A 69 -25.17 -4.26 0.07
N ARG A 70 -26.09 -4.30 1.03
CA ARG A 70 -27.02 -3.18 1.29
C ARG A 70 -26.29 -1.88 1.61
N LEU A 71 -25.17 -1.95 2.35
CA LEU A 71 -24.36 -0.76 2.65
C LEU A 71 -23.60 -0.25 1.43
N ALA A 72 -23.18 -1.14 0.52
CA ALA A 72 -22.54 -0.79 -0.74
C ALA A 72 -23.54 -0.18 -1.73
N GLU A 73 -24.76 -0.73 -1.84
CA GLU A 73 -25.86 -0.21 -2.67
C GLU A 73 -26.18 1.25 -2.34
N VAL A 74 -26.15 1.61 -1.05
CA VAL A 74 -26.38 3.00 -0.60
C VAL A 74 -25.10 3.84 -0.58
N GLY A 75 -23.94 3.31 -1.00
CA GLY A 75 -22.65 4.00 -1.07
C GLY A 75 -22.04 4.34 0.29
N LEU A 76 -22.33 3.57 1.34
CA LEU A 76 -21.68 3.70 2.65
C LEU A 76 -20.41 2.85 2.77
N VAL A 77 -20.35 1.76 2.01
CA VAL A 77 -19.15 0.94 1.83
C VAL A 77 -18.75 1.07 0.37
N ASP A 78 -17.55 1.57 0.13
CA ASP A 78 -16.99 1.75 -1.20
C ASP A 78 -15.47 1.60 -1.09
N ASP A 79 -14.96 0.47 -1.58
CA ASP A 79 -13.54 0.14 -1.49
C ASP A 79 -12.69 1.00 -2.44
N SER A 80 -13.27 1.50 -3.54
CA SER A 80 -12.59 2.42 -4.46
C SER A 80 -12.34 3.77 -3.79
N SER A 81 -13.38 4.37 -3.19
CA SER A 81 -13.27 5.61 -2.44
C SER A 81 -12.37 5.46 -1.21
N PHE A 82 -12.45 4.31 -0.52
CA PHE A 82 -11.55 3.99 0.59
C PHE A 82 -10.08 3.95 0.13
N ALA A 83 -9.79 3.33 -1.01
CA ALA A 83 -8.45 3.21 -1.54
C ALA A 83 -7.85 4.58 -1.91
N GLU A 84 -8.63 5.43 -2.58
CA GLU A 84 -8.23 6.80 -2.93
C GLU A 84 -7.88 7.62 -1.69
N GLN A 85 -8.76 7.61 -0.68
CA GLN A 85 -8.52 8.31 0.58
C GLN A 85 -7.28 7.77 1.29
N TRP A 86 -7.12 6.43 1.34
CA TRP A 86 -5.96 5.80 1.97
C TRP A 86 -4.64 6.21 1.30
N VAL A 87 -4.60 6.19 -0.02
CA VAL A 87 -3.44 6.62 -0.82
C VAL A 87 -3.14 8.08 -0.55
N HIS A 88 -4.15 8.96 -0.62
CA HIS A 88 -3.98 10.39 -0.39
C HIS A 88 -3.41 10.69 1.00
N GLU A 89 -4.00 10.14 2.06
CA GLU A 89 -3.57 10.37 3.44
C GLU A 89 -2.13 9.87 3.68
N ARG A 90 -1.81 8.67 3.18
CA ARG A 90 -0.50 8.05 3.41
C ARG A 90 0.59 8.65 2.53
N HIS A 91 0.27 9.07 1.32
CA HIS A 91 1.22 9.77 0.46
C HIS A 91 1.55 11.15 1.04
N THR A 92 0.52 11.91 1.45
CA THR A 92 0.67 13.29 1.95
C THR A 92 1.32 13.35 3.34
N TYR A 93 0.79 12.63 4.32
CA TYR A 93 1.22 12.78 5.72
C TYR A 93 2.27 11.78 6.15
N SER A 94 2.22 10.58 5.57
CA SER A 94 3.21 9.56 5.88
C SER A 94 4.38 9.61 4.88
N GLY A 95 4.22 10.02 3.62
CA GLY A 95 5.28 9.85 2.63
C GLY A 95 5.56 8.37 2.35
N ARG A 96 4.51 7.55 2.21
CA ARG A 96 4.63 6.17 1.71
C ARG A 96 4.78 6.20 0.18
N GLY A 97 5.66 5.37 -0.36
CA GLY A 97 5.77 5.14 -1.81
C GLY A 97 4.72 4.15 -2.32
N LYS A 98 4.52 4.11 -3.65
CA LYS A 98 3.48 3.32 -4.33
C LYS A 98 3.51 1.85 -3.93
N ARG A 99 4.69 1.23 -3.83
CA ARG A 99 4.80 -0.20 -3.49
C ARG A 99 4.37 -0.50 -2.06
N ALA A 100 4.60 0.41 -1.11
CA ALA A 100 4.11 0.24 0.26
C ALA A 100 2.60 0.43 0.32
N LEU A 101 2.07 1.45 -0.36
CA LEU A 101 0.63 1.70 -0.45
C LEU A 101 -0.11 0.50 -1.06
N GLN A 102 0.41 -0.08 -2.14
CA GLN A 102 -0.16 -1.27 -2.76
C GLN A 102 -0.23 -2.47 -1.81
N ARG A 103 0.82 -2.68 -0.99
CA ARG A 103 0.81 -3.73 0.04
C ARG A 103 -0.22 -3.43 1.13
N GLU A 104 -0.26 -2.20 1.62
CA GLU A 104 -1.23 -1.78 2.63
C GLU A 104 -2.68 -1.97 2.16
N LEU A 105 -3.00 -1.57 0.93
CA LEU A 105 -4.35 -1.73 0.37
C LEU A 105 -4.74 -3.21 0.25
N ARG A 106 -3.79 -4.06 -0.16
CA ARG A 106 -3.99 -5.52 -0.19
C ARG A 106 -4.22 -6.09 1.20
N ASP A 107 -3.46 -5.65 2.20
CA ASP A 107 -3.66 -6.06 3.61
C ASP A 107 -5.01 -5.57 4.16
N LYS A 108 -5.55 -4.48 3.59
CA LYS A 108 -6.92 -4.00 3.84
C LYS A 108 -7.98 -4.76 3.05
N GLY A 109 -7.61 -5.71 2.21
CA GLY A 109 -8.54 -6.50 1.39
C GLY A 109 -9.22 -5.69 0.29
N VAL A 110 -8.60 -4.60 -0.17
CA VAL A 110 -9.08 -3.85 -1.34
C VAL A 110 -8.76 -4.64 -2.61
N ALA A 111 -9.70 -4.65 -3.56
CA ALA A 111 -9.52 -5.34 -4.83
C ALA A 111 -8.32 -4.78 -5.63
N PRO A 112 -7.58 -5.60 -6.39
CA PRO A 112 -6.44 -5.13 -7.18
C PRO A 112 -6.77 -3.97 -8.11
N ALA A 113 -7.92 -4.02 -8.79
CA ALA A 113 -8.36 -2.97 -9.71
C ALA A 113 -8.58 -1.62 -9.00
N ASP A 114 -9.24 -1.62 -7.85
CA ASP A 114 -9.47 -0.40 -7.06
C ASP A 114 -8.15 0.16 -6.51
N ALA A 115 -7.25 -0.73 -6.07
CA ALA A 115 -5.94 -0.33 -5.61
C ALA A 115 -5.09 0.29 -6.73
N GLU A 116 -5.09 -0.31 -7.92
CA GLU A 116 -4.39 0.21 -9.10
C GLU A 116 -4.94 1.58 -9.53
N ASN A 117 -6.27 1.73 -9.58
CA ASN A 117 -6.92 3.00 -9.90
C ASN A 117 -6.54 4.10 -8.90
N ALA A 118 -6.58 3.80 -7.60
CA ALA A 118 -6.20 4.76 -6.56
C ALA A 118 -4.71 5.14 -6.64
N LEU A 119 -3.83 4.18 -6.94
CA LEU A 119 -2.40 4.42 -7.08
C LEU A 119 -2.04 5.18 -8.36
N ALA A 120 -2.84 5.09 -9.42
CA ALA A 120 -2.62 5.79 -10.68
C ALA A 120 -2.69 7.32 -10.52
N VAL A 121 -3.38 7.82 -9.48
CA VAL A 121 -3.43 9.26 -9.14
C VAL A 121 -2.07 9.77 -8.67
N VAL A 122 -1.23 8.90 -8.10
CA VAL A 122 0.13 9.26 -7.72
C VAL A 122 1.00 9.19 -8.96
N THR A 123 1.42 10.34 -9.50
CA THR A 123 2.36 10.37 -10.62
C THR A 123 3.78 10.02 -10.16
N ASP A 124 4.63 9.58 -11.09
CA ASP A 124 6.04 9.28 -10.78
C ASP A 124 6.79 10.54 -10.32
N ASP A 125 6.43 11.70 -10.85
CA ASP A 125 6.98 12.99 -10.43
C ASP A 125 6.54 13.38 -9.02
N ALA A 126 5.27 13.16 -8.67
CA ALA A 126 4.78 13.39 -7.31
C ALA A 126 5.47 12.46 -6.30
N GLU A 127 5.67 11.19 -6.67
CA GLU A 127 6.38 10.23 -5.85
C GLU A 127 7.86 10.64 -5.67
N ARG A 128 8.53 11.04 -6.76
CA ARG A 128 9.91 11.54 -6.73
C ARG A 128 10.03 12.79 -5.86
N ALA A 129 9.15 13.77 -6.03
CA ALA A 129 9.14 14.99 -5.23
C ALA A 129 8.97 14.69 -3.74
N ARG A 130 8.07 13.75 -3.37
CA ARG A 130 7.94 13.33 -1.97
C ARG A 130 9.18 12.63 -1.45
N ALA A 131 9.84 11.79 -2.25
CA ALA A 131 11.10 11.16 -1.85
C ALA A 131 12.19 12.23 -1.60
N THR A 132 12.30 13.23 -2.47
CA THR A 132 13.22 14.36 -2.33
C THR A 132 12.98 15.11 -1.02
N ASP A 133 11.73 15.46 -0.73
CA ASP A 133 11.35 16.11 0.53
C ASP A 133 11.74 15.30 1.78
N LEU A 134 11.58 13.98 1.74
CA LEU A 134 11.96 13.10 2.85
C LEU A 134 13.48 13.08 3.04
N VAL A 135 14.24 13.03 1.94
CA VAL A 135 15.71 13.04 1.99
C VAL A 135 16.23 14.39 2.47
N ARG A 136 15.72 15.51 1.95
CA ARG A 136 16.08 16.87 2.38
C ARG A 136 15.90 17.10 3.87
N ARG A 137 14.80 16.58 4.43
CA ARG A 137 14.56 16.64 5.89
C ARG A 137 15.54 15.75 6.67
N LYS A 138 16.03 14.66 6.07
CA LYS A 138 16.87 13.68 6.74
C LYS A 138 18.36 14.02 6.69
N VAL A 139 18.83 14.61 5.61
CA VAL A 139 20.25 14.95 5.40
C VAL A 139 20.84 15.78 6.54
N PRO A 140 20.19 16.84 7.07
CA PRO A 140 20.73 17.62 8.20
C PRO A 140 20.88 16.82 9.50
N THR A 141 20.21 15.67 9.62
CA THR A 141 20.30 14.78 10.80
C THR A 141 21.44 13.77 10.71
N LEU A 142 22.18 13.74 9.59
CA LEU A 142 23.33 12.86 9.42
C LEU A 142 24.59 13.47 10.05
N PRO A 143 25.51 12.64 10.59
CA PRO A 143 26.82 13.10 11.03
C PRO A 143 27.59 13.77 9.89
N ARG A 144 28.32 14.83 10.20
CA ARG A 144 29.10 15.63 9.22
C ARG A 144 30.30 14.88 8.64
N ASP A 145 30.82 13.93 9.39
CA ASP A 145 31.95 13.06 9.05
C ASP A 145 31.52 11.73 8.39
N LEU A 146 30.22 11.55 8.13
CA LEU A 146 29.71 10.32 7.59
C LEU A 146 30.16 10.12 6.13
N ASP A 147 30.84 9.01 5.88
CA ASP A 147 31.18 8.56 4.53
C ASP A 147 29.95 8.54 3.59
N ARG A 148 30.15 9.00 2.35
CA ARG A 148 29.07 9.13 1.35
C ARG A 148 28.38 7.80 1.09
N ASP A 149 29.11 6.71 0.95
CA ASP A 149 28.52 5.40 0.64
C ASP A 149 27.71 4.88 1.82
N LYS A 150 28.13 5.18 3.06
CA LYS A 150 27.33 4.92 4.27
C LYS A 150 26.06 5.78 4.29
N ALA A 151 26.14 7.06 3.93
CA ALA A 151 24.99 7.96 3.84
C ALA A 151 23.97 7.47 2.79
N VAL A 152 24.45 7.11 1.60
CA VAL A 152 23.63 6.53 0.52
C VAL A 152 22.89 5.29 1.01
N ARG A 153 23.61 4.30 1.57
CA ARG A 153 23.01 3.06 2.09
C ARG A 153 21.92 3.35 3.14
N ARG A 154 22.16 4.30 4.04
CA ARG A 154 21.20 4.67 5.09
C ARG A 154 19.93 5.32 4.53
N LEU A 155 20.06 6.26 3.59
CA LEU A 155 18.94 6.99 3.02
C LEU A 155 18.16 6.15 2.01
N VAL A 156 18.83 5.39 1.14
CA VAL A 156 18.18 4.44 0.22
C VAL A 156 17.44 3.36 1.03
N GLY A 157 18.06 2.81 2.07
CA GLY A 157 17.38 1.86 2.95
C GLY A 157 16.16 2.45 3.67
N MET A 158 16.20 3.74 4.02
CA MET A 158 15.06 4.46 4.59
C MET A 158 13.90 4.57 3.59
N LEU A 159 14.18 4.99 2.34
CA LEU A 159 13.17 5.07 1.29
C LEU A 159 12.63 3.70 0.89
N ALA A 160 13.47 2.66 0.83
CA ALA A 160 13.06 1.29 0.53
C ALA A 160 12.05 0.75 1.56
N ARG A 161 12.29 0.96 2.86
CA ARG A 161 11.32 0.60 3.92
C ARG A 161 10.02 1.39 3.80
N ARG A 162 10.06 2.57 3.20
CA ARG A 162 8.90 3.42 2.91
C ARG A 162 8.16 3.03 1.63
N GLY A 163 8.72 2.11 0.83
CA GLY A 163 8.10 1.55 -0.37
C GLY A 163 8.40 2.29 -1.68
N TYR A 164 9.43 3.14 -1.71
CA TYR A 164 9.89 3.75 -2.96
C TYR A 164 10.64 2.73 -3.82
N ASP A 165 10.56 2.89 -5.14
CA ASP A 165 11.35 2.09 -6.07
C ASP A 165 12.86 2.33 -5.88
N GLN A 166 13.67 1.29 -6.10
CA GLN A 166 15.12 1.35 -5.91
C GLN A 166 15.79 2.38 -6.82
N SER A 167 15.35 2.48 -8.08
CA SER A 167 15.92 3.41 -9.06
C SER A 167 15.65 4.87 -8.65
N THR A 168 14.40 5.18 -8.31
CA THR A 168 14.00 6.51 -7.80
C THR A 168 14.70 6.84 -6.49
N ALA A 169 14.75 5.90 -5.55
CA ALA A 169 15.42 6.11 -4.26
C ALA A 169 16.91 6.43 -4.43
N PHE A 170 17.63 5.67 -5.25
CA PHE A 170 19.05 5.91 -5.50
C PHE A 170 19.30 7.24 -6.21
N ALA A 171 18.49 7.56 -7.23
CA ALA A 171 18.62 8.81 -7.98
C ALA A 171 18.42 10.03 -7.08
N VAL A 172 17.34 10.05 -6.30
CA VAL A 172 17.02 11.15 -5.37
C VAL A 172 18.10 11.29 -4.31
N VAL A 173 18.52 10.18 -3.68
CA VAL A 173 19.55 10.23 -2.63
C VAL A 173 20.90 10.70 -3.18
N SER A 174 21.28 10.24 -4.37
CA SER A 174 22.56 10.62 -4.98
C SER A 174 22.60 12.12 -5.32
N ALA A 175 21.50 12.66 -5.84
CA ALA A 175 21.37 14.09 -6.13
C ALA A 175 21.43 14.92 -4.86
N GLU A 176 20.61 14.60 -3.85
CA GLU A 176 20.53 15.39 -2.62
C GLU A 176 21.81 15.33 -1.76
N LEU A 177 22.54 14.20 -1.80
CA LEU A 177 23.84 14.11 -1.13
C LEU A 177 24.93 14.92 -1.85
N ALA A 178 24.87 15.00 -3.19
CA ALA A 178 25.80 15.84 -3.95
C ALA A 178 25.60 17.33 -3.63
N GLU A 179 24.34 17.78 -3.59
CA GLU A 179 23.96 19.15 -3.18
C GLU A 179 24.39 19.46 -1.73
N ALA A 180 24.29 18.48 -0.84
CA ALA A 180 24.71 18.63 0.56
C ALA A 180 26.23 18.56 0.78
N GLY A 181 27.03 18.42 -0.28
CA GLY A 181 28.49 18.40 -0.21
C GLY A 181 29.10 17.06 0.21
N PHE A 182 28.33 15.96 0.20
CA PHE A 182 28.89 14.61 0.35
C PHE A 182 29.53 14.19 -0.98
N VAL A 183 30.74 14.69 -1.24
CA VAL A 183 31.54 14.30 -2.40
C VAL A 183 32.11 12.90 -2.13
N ARG A 184 32.02 12.02 -3.14
CA ARG A 184 32.69 10.71 -3.06
C ARG A 184 34.18 11.00 -2.95
N ALA A 185 34.86 10.52 -1.90
CA ALA A 185 36.31 10.54 -1.88
C ALA A 185 36.79 9.96 -3.22
N PRO A 186 37.69 10.63 -3.96
CA PRO A 186 38.19 10.11 -5.22
C PRO A 186 38.57 8.67 -4.95
N SER A 187 37.88 7.72 -5.59
CA SER A 187 38.28 6.32 -5.48
C SER A 187 39.75 6.33 -5.82
N GLU A 188 40.59 5.95 -4.86
CA GLU A 188 42.01 5.78 -5.08
C GLU A 188 42.14 5.20 -6.47
N ALA A 189 42.79 5.99 -7.33
CA ALA A 189 43.07 5.61 -8.70
C ALA A 189 43.40 4.13 -8.66
N ARG A 190 42.64 3.32 -9.38
CA ARG A 190 43.02 1.95 -9.70
C ARG A 190 44.47 2.05 -10.15
N ARG A 191 45.42 1.83 -9.25
CA ARG A 191 46.84 2.01 -9.54
C ARG A 191 47.09 1.02 -10.68
N PRO A 192 47.47 1.46 -11.89
CA PRO A 192 47.95 0.50 -12.86
C PRO A 192 49.26 -0.06 -12.28
N GLY A 193 49.26 -1.34 -11.94
CA GLY A 193 50.45 -2.06 -11.52
C GLY A 193 50.82 -1.93 -10.04
N SER A 194 50.31 -2.84 -9.21
CA SER A 194 51.24 -3.58 -8.36
C SER A 194 51.36 -4.94 -9.02
N GLY A 195 52.51 -5.19 -9.64
CA GLY A 195 52.84 -6.52 -10.15
C GLY A 195 52.65 -7.53 -9.02
N GLN A 196 51.98 -8.63 -9.33
CA GLN A 196 52.12 -9.81 -8.50
C GLN A 196 53.62 -10.15 -8.44
N PRO A 197 54.20 -10.47 -7.26
CA PRO A 197 55.46 -11.19 -7.28
C PRO A 197 55.19 -12.52 -7.99
N GLU A 198 55.94 -12.79 -9.05
CA GLU A 198 55.98 -14.11 -9.71
C GLU A 198 56.22 -15.17 -8.62
N VAL A 199 55.25 -16.07 -8.47
CA VAL A 199 55.45 -17.30 -7.73
C VAL A 199 56.30 -18.19 -8.66
N PRO A 200 57.54 -18.58 -8.29
CA PRO A 200 58.30 -19.51 -9.11
C PRO A 200 57.63 -20.90 -9.02
N ALA A 201 57.52 -21.56 -10.17
CA ALA A 201 56.96 -22.89 -10.30
C ALA A 201 57.71 -23.91 -9.40
N PRO A 202 57.00 -24.87 -8.77
CA PRO A 202 57.68 -25.98 -8.11
C PRO A 202 58.24 -26.91 -9.18
N GLY A 203 59.56 -27.03 -9.21
CA GLY A 203 60.28 -28.06 -9.96
C GLY A 203 60.24 -29.40 -9.22
N ASP A 204 60.16 -30.46 -10.00
CA ASP A 204 60.18 -31.85 -9.60
C ASP A 204 61.48 -32.22 -8.84
N ALA A 205 61.36 -32.88 -7.69
CA ALA A 205 62.41 -33.73 -7.11
C ALA A 205 61.83 -34.64 -6.00
N ASP A 206 61.49 -35.85 -6.42
CA ASP A 206 61.65 -37.17 -5.79
C ASP A 206 61.96 -37.33 -4.28
N ALA A 207 61.06 -38.09 -3.65
CA ALA A 207 61.24 -39.27 -2.80
C ALA A 207 62.52 -39.51 -1.97
N GLU A 208 62.31 -39.84 -0.69
CA GLU A 208 62.66 -41.09 0.05
C GLU A 208 62.80 -40.75 1.55
N GLY A 209 62.02 -41.28 2.50
CA GLY A 209 61.99 -42.66 3.02
C GLY A 209 62.29 -42.55 4.53
N SER A 210 61.38 -42.85 5.47
CA SER A 210 61.11 -44.17 6.09
C SER A 210 61.34 -44.11 7.61
N GLY A 211 60.52 -44.83 8.39
CA GLY A 211 60.68 -45.15 9.82
C GLY A 211 59.65 -44.43 10.71
N ASP A 212 58.45 -44.97 10.96
CA ASP A 212 58.07 -46.19 11.72
C ASP A 212 58.08 -46.01 13.26
N ASP A 213 57.21 -46.78 13.92
CA ASP A 213 56.83 -46.84 15.35
C ASP A 213 55.72 -45.88 15.80
N GLY A 214 54.51 -46.28 16.21
CA GLY A 214 53.91 -47.60 16.42
C GLY A 214 52.63 -47.43 17.29
N MET A 215 51.59 -48.25 16.99
CA MET A 215 50.62 -48.95 17.87
C MET A 215 50.12 -48.26 19.18
N HIS A 216 48.86 -48.25 19.63
CA HIS A 216 47.69 -49.17 19.60
C HIS A 216 46.42 -48.32 19.90
N ALA A 217 45.32 -48.43 19.17
CA ALA A 217 44.20 -49.37 19.33
C ALA A 217 43.54 -49.37 20.72
N GLU A 218 42.29 -48.89 20.80
CA GLU A 218 41.19 -49.60 21.44
C GLU A 218 39.83 -49.12 20.88
N ASP A 219 39.09 -50.12 20.42
CA ASP A 219 37.74 -50.16 19.89
C ASP A 219 36.72 -50.20 21.05
N ASP A 220 35.48 -49.76 20.83
CA ASP A 220 34.28 -50.53 21.25
C ASP A 220 32.95 -49.82 20.90
N GLY A 221 32.18 -50.51 20.04
CA GLY A 221 30.69 -50.70 20.07
C GLY A 221 29.79 -49.46 19.94
N VAL A 222 29.12 -49.18 18.80
CA VAL A 222 27.96 -49.86 18.17
C VAL A 222 26.71 -50.01 19.06
N ASP A 223 25.65 -49.24 18.74
CA ASP A 223 24.26 -49.68 18.46
C ASP A 223 23.49 -48.40 18.01
N GLY A 224 22.72 -48.27 16.92
CA GLY A 224 21.95 -49.22 16.13
C GLY A 224 20.46 -48.83 16.18
N ARG A 225 20.00 -48.12 15.12
CA ARG A 225 18.62 -48.04 14.54
C ARG A 225 18.49 -46.75 13.71
N ARG A 226 18.49 -46.76 12.35
CA ARG A 226 17.50 -47.29 11.38
C ARG A 226 16.06 -46.87 11.69
N GLU A 227 15.18 -46.50 10.76
CA GLU A 227 15.15 -46.08 9.35
C GLU A 227 13.64 -45.87 9.10
N GLU A 228 13.25 -44.88 8.29
CA GLU A 228 12.01 -44.79 7.48
C GLU A 228 11.91 -43.31 7.03
N ASP A 229 12.34 -42.89 5.83
CA ASP A 229 12.04 -43.33 4.45
C ASP A 229 10.64 -42.91 3.99
N VAL A 230 10.49 -41.67 3.49
CA VAL A 230 9.50 -41.29 2.46
C VAL A 230 10.14 -40.33 1.44
N ARG A 231 10.64 -40.95 0.37
CA ARG A 231 10.75 -40.50 -1.03
C ARG A 231 9.43 -39.83 -1.50
N GLN A 232 9.28 -39.01 -2.54
CA GLN A 232 10.07 -38.47 -3.66
C GLN A 232 9.10 -37.53 -4.41
N GLY A 233 9.63 -36.58 -5.18
CA GLY A 233 8.82 -35.77 -6.10
C GLY A 233 9.67 -34.82 -6.93
N ALA A 234 10.53 -35.39 -7.78
CA ALA A 234 11.31 -34.68 -8.79
C ALA A 234 10.41 -34.08 -9.89
N GLY A 235 10.83 -32.93 -10.44
CA GLY A 235 10.21 -32.32 -11.62
C GLY A 235 10.44 -33.09 -12.92
N PRO A 236 10.10 -32.49 -14.08
CA PRO A 236 11.18 -32.29 -15.05
C PRO A 236 11.19 -30.97 -15.82
N ALA A 237 12.33 -30.80 -16.47
CA ALA A 237 12.89 -29.71 -17.24
C ALA A 237 12.13 -29.23 -18.49
N ARG A 238 12.33 -27.93 -18.75
CA ARG A 238 12.71 -27.25 -20.01
C ARG A 238 12.43 -27.94 -21.36
N ARG A 239 11.84 -27.18 -22.28
CA ARG A 239 12.23 -27.14 -23.70
C ARG A 239 12.49 -25.71 -24.18
N GLN A 240 13.55 -25.60 -24.98
CA GLN A 240 13.97 -24.44 -25.76
C GLN A 240 13.28 -24.44 -27.13
N ALA A 241 13.10 -23.26 -27.76
CA ALA A 241 13.39 -23.02 -29.19
C ALA A 241 13.08 -21.56 -29.61
N GLY A 242 14.02 -20.96 -30.35
CA GLY A 242 13.86 -19.79 -31.24
C GLY A 242 13.86 -18.42 -30.54
N GLY A 243 14.89 -17.57 -30.59
CA GLY A 243 15.97 -17.46 -31.55
C GLY A 243 15.46 -16.81 -32.83
N TRP A 244 15.35 -15.47 -32.89
CA TRP A 244 15.30 -14.71 -34.14
C TRP A 244 16.35 -13.61 -34.17
N SER A 245 16.89 -13.51 -35.37
CA SER A 245 18.21 -13.00 -35.72
C SER A 245 18.18 -11.51 -36.01
N ARG A 246 19.36 -10.90 -35.86
CA ARG A 246 19.70 -9.59 -36.41
C ARG A 246 19.56 -9.63 -37.93
N GLY A 247 18.87 -8.64 -38.49
CA GLY A 247 18.90 -8.32 -39.91
C GLY A 247 19.06 -6.81 -40.07
N GLY A 248 20.30 -6.38 -40.33
CA GLY A 248 20.57 -5.04 -40.86
C GLY A 248 20.17 -4.98 -42.32
N GLY A 249 19.57 -3.87 -42.72
CA GLY A 249 19.26 -3.55 -44.11
C GLY A 249 19.09 -2.04 -44.21
N GLY A 250 20.15 -1.35 -44.62
CA GLY A 250 20.08 0.05 -44.99
C GLY A 250 19.32 0.21 -46.30
N PHE A 251 18.50 1.25 -46.41
CA PHE A 251 18.13 1.84 -47.68
C PHE A 251 18.16 3.36 -47.58
N ARG A 252 18.77 3.94 -48.61
CA ARG A 252 18.99 5.36 -48.84
C ARG A 252 17.72 6.04 -49.35
N ALA A 253 17.59 7.31 -48.96
CA ALA A 253 17.10 8.48 -49.68
C ALA A 253 16.00 8.31 -50.77
N ALA A 254 14.88 9.00 -50.55
CA ALA A 254 14.24 9.83 -51.56
C ALA A 254 13.44 10.95 -50.86
N THR A 255 13.84 12.19 -51.10
CA THR A 255 12.99 13.38 -50.94
C THR A 255 11.86 13.34 -51.96
N PRO A 256 10.71 13.97 -51.67
CA PRO A 256 10.45 15.17 -52.43
C PRO A 256 9.95 16.34 -51.58
N THR A 257 10.43 17.50 -52.00
CA THR A 257 10.00 18.85 -51.69
C THR A 257 8.50 19.04 -51.85
N ALA A 258 7.84 19.61 -50.84
CA ALA A 258 6.63 20.38 -51.02
C ALA A 258 6.67 21.59 -50.08
N ASP A 259 6.67 22.74 -50.74
CA ASP A 259 6.61 24.10 -50.26
C ASP A 259 5.25 24.36 -49.59
N VAL A 260 5.22 24.76 -48.31
CA VAL A 260 4.05 25.37 -47.65
C VAL A 260 4.57 26.50 -46.78
N GLY A 261 4.17 27.72 -47.13
CA GLY A 261 4.53 28.97 -46.47
C GLY A 261 3.95 29.13 -45.05
N PRO A 262 4.33 30.23 -44.37
CA PRO A 262 4.17 30.38 -42.93
C PRO A 262 2.85 31.08 -42.60
N ASP A 263 2.01 30.44 -41.80
CA ASP A 263 1.14 31.08 -40.80
C ASP A 263 0.26 29.98 -40.19
N ASP A 264 0.56 29.64 -38.95
CA ASP A 264 -0.41 29.35 -37.88
C ASP A 264 0.37 28.79 -36.68
N ALA A 265 0.50 29.62 -35.65
CA ALA A 265 1.06 29.24 -34.36
C ALA A 265 0.19 28.15 -33.72
N GLU A 266 0.72 26.94 -33.57
CA GLU A 266 0.10 25.90 -32.75
C GLU A 266 0.08 26.33 -31.28
N PRO A 267 -1.08 26.32 -30.61
CA PRO A 267 -1.14 26.49 -29.17
C PRO A 267 -0.78 25.17 -28.46
N ASP A 268 0.23 25.28 -27.60
CA ASP A 268 0.60 24.45 -26.46
C ASP A 268 -0.35 23.26 -26.13
N ASP A 269 0.07 22.04 -26.49
CA ASP A 269 -0.63 20.77 -26.21
C ASP A 269 -0.39 20.27 -24.77
N THR A 270 -0.71 21.13 -23.78
CA THR A 270 -0.65 20.78 -22.34
C THR A 270 -2.01 20.31 -21.78
N ALA A 271 -3.01 20.07 -22.64
CA ALA A 271 -4.39 19.83 -22.20
C ALA A 271 -5.02 18.54 -22.76
N ARG A 272 -4.44 17.37 -22.48
CA ARG A 272 -5.13 16.04 -22.54
C ARG A 272 -4.32 15.05 -21.70
N ARG A 273 -4.68 14.76 -20.44
CA ARG A 273 -5.80 13.88 -20.05
C ARG A 273 -6.15 14.11 -18.57
N HIS A 274 -6.81 15.21 -18.25
CA HIS A 274 -7.71 15.20 -17.11
C HIS A 274 -8.90 14.32 -17.51
N ARG A 275 -9.04 13.13 -16.93
CA ARG A 275 -10.33 12.42 -16.98
C ARG A 275 -11.34 13.40 -16.39
N ALA A 276 -12.27 13.88 -17.22
CA ALA A 276 -13.27 14.84 -16.82
C ALA A 276 -13.94 14.35 -15.53
N ARG A 277 -13.95 15.19 -14.49
CA ARG A 277 -14.85 14.99 -13.37
C ARG A 277 -16.25 14.77 -13.95
N PRO A 278 -17.04 13.81 -13.46
CA PRO A 278 -18.43 13.68 -13.90
C PRO A 278 -19.08 15.06 -13.74
N VAL A 279 -19.65 15.58 -14.83
CA VAL A 279 -20.35 16.86 -14.80
C VAL A 279 -21.46 16.68 -13.77
N PRO A 280 -21.50 17.49 -12.69
CA PRO A 280 -22.59 17.39 -11.74
C PRO A 280 -23.91 17.59 -12.50
N GLY A 281 -24.93 16.81 -12.12
CA GLY A 281 -26.28 17.02 -12.61
C GLY A 281 -26.79 18.42 -12.25
N ASP A 282 -28.01 18.75 -12.68
CA ASP A 282 -28.61 20.03 -12.30
C ASP A 282 -28.90 20.10 -10.77
N GLU A 283 -29.34 21.25 -10.29
CA GLU A 283 -29.68 21.41 -8.87
C GLU A 283 -30.81 20.45 -8.43
N GLN A 284 -31.69 20.07 -9.35
CA GLN A 284 -32.79 19.15 -9.10
C GLN A 284 -32.28 17.71 -8.90
N ASP A 285 -31.25 17.29 -9.63
CA ASP A 285 -30.56 16.03 -9.41
C ASP A 285 -29.92 15.96 -8.00
N ALA A 286 -29.37 17.08 -7.52
CA ALA A 286 -28.83 17.16 -6.15
C ALA A 286 -29.93 16.99 -5.10
N VAL A 287 -31.08 17.64 -5.31
CA VAL A 287 -32.26 17.53 -4.43
C VAL A 287 -32.75 16.09 -4.38
N ASP A 288 -32.90 15.43 -5.52
CA ASP A 288 -33.39 14.05 -5.60
C ASP A 288 -32.44 13.06 -4.92
N LEU A 289 -31.13 13.28 -5.07
CA LEU A 289 -30.10 12.53 -4.36
C LEU A 289 -30.22 12.69 -2.83
N VAL A 290 -30.41 13.92 -2.35
CA VAL A 290 -30.56 14.21 -0.93
C VAL A 290 -31.83 13.59 -0.37
N ARG A 291 -32.97 13.73 -1.05
CA ARG A 291 -34.27 13.13 -0.65
C ARG A 291 -34.20 11.61 -0.59
N ARG A 292 -33.60 10.98 -1.60
CA ARG A 292 -33.37 9.53 -1.61
C ARG A 292 -32.49 9.09 -0.44
N LYS A 293 -31.41 9.83 -0.17
CA LYS A 293 -30.49 9.51 0.92
C LYS A 293 -31.12 9.72 2.30
N LEU A 294 -31.89 10.79 2.50
CA LEU A 294 -32.60 11.09 3.75
C LEU A 294 -33.61 9.99 4.12
N ARG A 295 -34.36 9.47 3.14
CA ARG A 295 -35.28 8.33 3.34
C ARG A 295 -34.57 7.05 3.82
N ALA A 296 -33.30 6.89 3.48
CA ALA A 296 -32.48 5.74 3.88
C ALA A 296 -31.71 5.98 5.19
N MET A 297 -31.70 7.19 5.75
CA MET A 297 -30.99 7.49 6.99
C MET A 297 -31.85 7.18 8.22
N PRO A 298 -31.25 6.70 9.33
CA PRO A 298 -31.94 6.54 10.61
C PRO A 298 -32.58 7.86 11.07
N ALA A 299 -33.81 7.82 11.61
CA ALA A 299 -34.54 9.02 12.04
C ALA A 299 -33.94 9.71 13.28
N ASP A 300 -33.19 8.97 14.09
CA ASP A 300 -32.46 9.42 15.28
C ASP A 300 -31.08 10.03 14.95
N LEU A 301 -30.65 9.98 13.69
CA LEU A 301 -29.39 10.58 13.27
C LEU A 301 -29.45 12.11 13.43
N GLY A 302 -28.69 12.65 14.38
CA GLY A 302 -28.68 14.08 14.67
C GLY A 302 -28.34 14.96 13.45
N ARG A 303 -29.03 16.11 13.34
CA ARG A 303 -28.99 17.06 12.21
C ARG A 303 -27.58 17.34 11.69
N ALA A 304 -26.65 17.72 12.57
CA ALA A 304 -25.26 18.03 12.18
C ALA A 304 -24.53 16.86 11.48
N LYS A 305 -24.83 15.62 11.90
CA LYS A 305 -24.24 14.41 11.31
C LYS A 305 -24.90 14.05 9.98
N ALA A 306 -26.20 14.29 9.84
CA ALA A 306 -26.92 14.14 8.57
C ALA A 306 -26.42 15.17 7.55
N THR A 307 -26.31 16.45 7.93
CA THR A 307 -25.80 17.53 7.08
C THR A 307 -24.41 17.20 6.54
N ARG A 308 -23.46 16.87 7.41
CA ARG A 308 -22.09 16.54 6.99
C ARG A 308 -22.05 15.39 5.99
N ARG A 309 -22.82 14.32 6.23
CA ARG A 309 -22.85 13.15 5.35
C ARG A 309 -23.46 13.44 3.98
N LEU A 310 -24.49 14.29 3.92
CA LEU A 310 -25.14 14.68 2.67
C LEU A 310 -24.29 15.67 1.86
N VAL A 311 -23.65 16.64 2.53
CA VAL A 311 -22.71 17.57 1.89
C VAL A 311 -21.50 16.82 1.34
N ASP A 312 -20.89 15.92 2.13
CA ASP A 312 -19.79 15.08 1.64
C ASP A 312 -20.22 14.15 0.49
N MET A 313 -21.49 13.75 0.43
CA MET A 313 -22.02 12.93 -0.67
C MET A 313 -22.14 13.74 -1.96
N LEU A 314 -22.64 14.98 -1.91
CA LEU A 314 -22.76 15.85 -3.07
C LEU A 314 -21.38 16.34 -3.54
N ALA A 315 -20.48 16.69 -2.63
CA ALA A 315 -19.10 17.08 -2.96
C ALA A 315 -18.35 15.95 -3.72
N ARG A 316 -18.55 14.68 -3.33
CA ARG A 316 -18.00 13.50 -4.04
C ARG A 316 -18.53 13.34 -5.47
N ARG A 317 -19.69 13.90 -5.78
CA ARG A 317 -20.30 13.89 -7.12
C ARG A 317 -19.97 15.14 -7.94
N GLY A 318 -19.09 16.01 -7.44
CA GLY A 318 -18.63 17.19 -8.16
C GLY A 318 -19.52 18.42 -8.01
N TYR A 319 -20.53 18.39 -7.14
CA TYR A 319 -21.33 19.58 -6.83
C TYR A 319 -20.50 20.61 -6.06
N ASP A 320 -20.71 21.89 -6.36
CA ASP A 320 -20.07 23.00 -5.65
C ASP A 320 -20.44 22.98 -4.16
N PRO A 321 -19.51 23.27 -3.23
CA PRO A 321 -19.78 23.27 -1.79
C PRO A 321 -20.93 24.19 -1.37
N SER A 322 -21.13 25.33 -2.05
CA SER A 322 -22.21 26.27 -1.74
C SER A 322 -23.58 25.68 -2.13
N THR A 323 -23.69 25.10 -3.33
CA THR A 323 -24.89 24.39 -3.80
C THR A 323 -25.19 23.18 -2.93
N ALA A 324 -24.17 22.37 -2.62
CA ALA A 324 -24.33 21.19 -1.77
C ALA A 324 -24.86 21.55 -0.38
N TYR A 325 -24.35 22.64 0.23
CA TYR A 325 -24.83 23.10 1.52
C TYR A 325 -26.25 23.68 1.45
N ALA A 326 -26.56 24.46 0.41
CA ALA A 326 -27.87 25.07 0.22
C ALA A 326 -28.97 24.01 0.06
N VAL A 327 -28.77 23.04 -0.85
CA VAL A 327 -29.71 21.94 -1.11
C VAL A 327 -29.93 21.11 0.16
N VAL A 328 -28.85 20.72 0.84
CA VAL A 328 -28.95 19.90 2.06
C VAL A 328 -29.65 20.64 3.19
N LYS A 329 -29.37 21.94 3.36
CA LYS A 329 -30.01 22.77 4.39
C LYS A 329 -31.51 22.93 4.12
N ALA A 330 -31.90 23.16 2.87
CA ALA A 330 -33.30 23.28 2.47
C ALA A 330 -34.08 21.98 2.72
N GLU A 331 -33.53 20.84 2.29
CA GLU A 331 -34.18 19.54 2.41
C GLU A 331 -34.32 19.04 3.86
N LEU A 332 -33.33 19.33 4.71
CA LEU A 332 -33.44 19.03 6.15
C LEU A 332 -34.51 19.90 6.83
N ALA A 333 -34.65 21.16 6.43
CA ALA A 333 -35.68 22.06 6.96
C ALA A 333 -37.09 21.62 6.53
N GLU A 334 -37.28 21.20 5.28
CA GLU A 334 -38.56 20.73 4.75
C GLU A 334 -39.04 19.43 5.42
N GLN A 335 -38.13 18.52 5.77
CA GLN A 335 -38.44 17.26 6.46
C GLN A 335 -38.53 17.37 7.99
N GLY A 336 -38.38 18.58 8.55
CA GLY A 336 -38.46 18.81 10.00
C GLY A 336 -37.36 18.11 10.81
N ARG A 337 -36.23 17.75 10.17
CA ARG A 337 -35.08 17.05 10.78
C ARG A 337 -33.94 17.99 11.10
#